data_AF-A0A2V6L1I6-F1
#
_entry.id   AF-A0A2V6L1I6-F1
#
_cell.length_a   1.000
_cell.length_b   1.000
_cell.length_c   1.000
_cell.angle_alpha   90.00
_cell.angle_beta   90.00
_cell.angle_gamma   90.00
#
_symmetry.space_group_name_H-M   'P 1'
#
loop_
_entity.id
_entity.type
_entity.pdbx_description
1 polymer ?
#
loop_
_entity_poly.entity_id
_entity_poly.type
_entity_poly.pdbx_seq_one_letter_code
_entity_poly.pdbx_strand_id
1 'polypeptide(L)'
;MKSSLQRSLACWAILFASAIAAPPAVATTKETIAVSVGNLLQEGHYTRQKLNEELSKKFLQTYLELLDYSHLFFTQQDVDALNAKYGNSIAGDVLLGTLKPAYEIYDLYAKRVDERVAKVKELLKQPIDFKSDTTIELSRQKSAWPKDQAEADQLWRGRITNELLQEHLSE
;
A
#
# COMPACT_ATOMS: atom_id res chain seq x y z
N MET A 1 -34.88 59.17 -64.44
CA MET A 1 -36.18 58.59 -64.02
C MET A 1 -35.92 57.53 -62.96
N LYS A 2 -36.56 57.68 -61.78
CA LYS A 2 -36.88 56.65 -60.77
C LYS A 2 -35.67 55.98 -60.07
N SER A 3 -35.27 56.41 -58.87
CA SER A 3 -35.86 56.21 -57.52
C SER A 3 -35.56 54.85 -56.88
N SER A 4 -34.75 54.86 -55.82
CA SER A 4 -34.93 54.07 -54.59
C SER A 4 -33.83 54.52 -53.60
N LEU A 5 -34.17 55.04 -52.40
CA LEU A 5 -34.43 54.26 -51.18
C LEU A 5 -33.29 53.25 -50.91
N GLN A 6 -32.61 53.17 -49.77
CA GLN A 6 -32.91 53.62 -48.41
C GLN A 6 -31.73 53.23 -47.51
N ARG A 7 -31.58 53.97 -46.40
CA ARG A 7 -31.24 53.49 -45.04
C ARG A 7 -29.81 53.01 -44.73
N SER A 8 -29.19 53.80 -43.87
CA SER A 8 -28.21 53.44 -42.86
C SER A 8 -28.41 52.05 -42.28
N LEU A 9 -27.33 51.28 -42.17
CA LEU A 9 -27.17 50.28 -41.12
C LEU A 9 -25.79 50.44 -40.51
N ALA A 10 -25.79 50.85 -39.24
CA ALA A 10 -24.64 50.83 -38.37
C ALA A 10 -24.24 49.37 -38.12
N CYS A 11 -23.03 49.00 -38.54
CA CYS A 11 -22.42 47.74 -38.17
C CYS A 11 -22.04 47.77 -36.68
N TRP A 12 -22.92 47.22 -35.83
CA TRP A 12 -22.53 46.79 -34.49
C TRP A 12 -21.62 45.57 -34.62
N ALA A 13 -20.31 45.79 -34.46
CA ALA A 13 -19.36 44.69 -34.30
C ALA A 13 -19.55 44.09 -32.90
N ILE A 14 -20.32 42.99 -32.83
CA ILE A 14 -20.40 42.17 -31.62
C ILE A 14 -19.10 41.37 -31.55
N LEU A 15 -18.17 41.82 -30.70
CA LEU A 15 -17.02 41.05 -30.27
C LEU A 15 -17.51 39.86 -29.44
N PHE A 16 -17.60 38.69 -30.07
CA PHE A 16 -17.69 37.42 -29.34
C PHE A 16 -16.35 37.14 -28.68
N ALA A 17 -16.19 37.58 -27.43
CA ALA A 17 -15.13 37.11 -26.56
C ALA A 17 -15.44 35.65 -26.18
N SER A 18 -14.92 34.71 -26.96
CA SER A 18 -15.00 33.29 -26.61
C SER A 18 -14.02 33.04 -25.46
N ALA A 19 -14.54 33.00 -24.24
CA ALA A 19 -13.77 32.52 -23.10
C ALA A 19 -13.44 31.05 -23.34
N ILE A 20 -12.17 30.75 -23.64
CA ILE A 20 -11.67 29.37 -23.62
C ILE A 20 -11.67 28.97 -22.15
N ALA A 21 -12.75 28.32 -21.71
CA ALA A 21 -12.76 27.66 -20.42
C ALA A 21 -11.70 26.56 -20.45
N ALA A 22 -10.73 26.63 -19.55
CA ALA A 22 -9.81 25.52 -19.33
C ALA A 22 -10.65 24.26 -19.06
N PRO A 23 -10.33 23.11 -19.68
CA PRO A 23 -11.06 21.89 -19.40
C PRO A 23 -11.02 21.64 -17.88
N PRO A 24 -12.14 21.24 -17.25
CA PRO A 24 -12.14 20.96 -15.83
C PRO A 24 -11.04 19.94 -15.55
N ALA A 25 -10.15 20.26 -14.61
CA ALA A 25 -9.19 19.27 -14.11
C ALA A 25 -10.01 18.05 -13.68
N VAL A 26 -9.89 16.95 -14.41
CA VAL A 26 -10.55 15.69 -14.06
C VAL A 26 -10.10 15.40 -12.64
N ALA A 27 -11.03 15.34 -11.69
CA ALA A 27 -10.71 14.92 -10.33
C ALA A 27 -10.21 13.48 -10.43
N THR A 28 -8.89 13.29 -10.44
CA THR A 28 -8.30 11.96 -10.64
C THR A 28 -8.56 11.14 -9.39
N THR A 29 -9.48 10.18 -9.48
CA THR A 29 -9.74 9.25 -8.38
C THR A 29 -8.54 8.33 -8.19
N LYS A 30 -8.38 7.73 -7.00
CA LYS A 30 -7.26 6.81 -6.72
C LYS A 30 -7.25 5.62 -7.69
N GLU A 31 -8.43 5.16 -8.09
CA GLU A 31 -8.65 4.11 -9.08
C GLU A 31 -8.11 4.52 -10.44
N THR A 32 -8.42 5.75 -10.90
CA THR A 32 -7.93 6.27 -12.17
C THR A 32 -6.41 6.44 -12.16
N ILE A 33 -5.84 6.87 -11.02
CA ILE A 33 -4.37 6.94 -10.84
C ILE A 33 -3.76 5.54 -10.96
N ALA A 34 -4.32 4.55 -10.26
CA ALA A 34 -3.81 3.19 -10.27
C ALA A 34 -3.83 2.57 -11.67
N VAL A 35 -4.92 2.73 -12.42
CA VAL A 35 -5.01 2.28 -13.81
C VAL A 35 -3.98 3.01 -14.68
N SER A 36 -3.85 4.33 -14.54
CA SER A 36 -2.90 5.12 -15.33
C SER A 36 -1.44 4.72 -15.07
N VAL A 37 -1.06 4.55 -13.80
CA VAL A 37 0.28 4.10 -13.41
C VAL A 37 0.52 2.67 -13.85
N GLY A 38 -0.47 1.78 -13.70
CA GLY A 38 -0.38 0.39 -14.16
C GLY A 38 -0.13 0.29 -15.67
N ASN A 39 -0.86 1.08 -16.47
CA ASN A 39 -0.65 1.16 -17.91
C ASN A 39 0.74 1.74 -18.26
N LEU A 40 1.15 2.83 -17.59
CA LEU A 40 2.47 3.41 -17.79
C LEU A 40 3.59 2.40 -17.51
N LEU A 41 3.46 1.58 -16.47
CA LEU A 41 4.45 0.55 -16.15
C LEU A 41 4.46 -0.58 -17.19
N GLN A 42 3.30 -1.11 -17.60
CA GLN A 42 3.29 -2.23 -18.56
C GLN A 42 3.75 -1.82 -19.96
N GLU A 43 3.43 -0.59 -20.40
CA GLU A 43 3.70 -0.10 -21.75
C GLU A 43 5.03 0.65 -21.85
N GLY A 44 5.38 1.41 -20.81
CA GLY A 44 6.51 2.33 -20.80
C GLY A 44 7.80 1.77 -20.16
N HIS A 45 7.71 0.76 -19.30
CA HIS A 45 8.90 0.20 -18.66
C HIS A 45 9.69 -0.70 -19.62
N TYR A 46 11.03 -0.62 -19.59
CA TYR A 46 11.91 -1.35 -20.51
C TYR A 46 11.71 -2.88 -20.47
N THR A 47 11.36 -3.42 -19.30
CA THR A 47 11.10 -4.86 -19.12
C THR A 47 9.83 -5.34 -19.82
N ARG A 48 8.90 -4.43 -20.17
CA ARG A 48 7.60 -4.72 -20.83
C ARG A 48 6.81 -5.86 -20.18
N GLN A 49 6.90 -5.99 -18.86
CA GLN A 49 6.15 -6.99 -18.12
C GLN A 49 4.69 -6.58 -18.02
N LYS A 50 3.80 -7.53 -18.32
CA LYS A 50 2.35 -7.32 -18.17
C LYS A 50 1.96 -7.50 -16.70
N LEU A 51 1.00 -6.70 -16.24
CA LEU A 51 0.34 -6.89 -14.96
C LEU A 51 -0.66 -8.05 -15.06
N ASN A 52 -0.16 -9.29 -15.04
CA ASN A 52 -0.92 -10.52 -15.20
C ASN A 52 -0.80 -11.42 -13.95
N GLU A 53 -1.45 -12.58 -13.99
CA GLU A 53 -1.42 -13.58 -12.91
C GLU A 53 -0.01 -14.00 -12.50
N GLU A 54 0.92 -14.12 -13.45
CA GLU A 54 2.31 -14.48 -13.17
C GLU A 54 3.01 -13.41 -12.30
N LEU A 55 2.78 -12.13 -12.61
CA LEU A 55 3.36 -11.01 -11.86
C LEU A 55 2.63 -10.75 -10.53
N SER A 56 1.36 -11.14 -10.41
CA SER A 56 0.55 -10.95 -9.19
C SER A 56 1.21 -11.50 -7.94
N LYS A 57 1.83 -12.69 -8.00
CA LYS A 57 2.50 -13.29 -6.83
C LYS A 57 3.67 -12.45 -6.34
N LYS A 58 4.50 -11.98 -7.28
CA LYS A 58 5.65 -11.11 -6.95
C LYS A 58 5.18 -9.75 -6.44
N PHE A 59 4.11 -9.21 -7.03
CA PHE A 59 3.51 -7.97 -6.56
C PHE A 59 3.05 -8.14 -5.10
N LEU A 60 2.23 -9.15 -4.82
CA LEU A 60 1.73 -9.41 -3.48
C LEU A 60 2.89 -9.59 -2.49
N GLN A 61 3.86 -10.44 -2.80
CA GLN A 61 5.03 -10.65 -1.95
C GLN A 61 5.73 -9.32 -1.64
N THR A 62 6.02 -8.52 -2.67
CA THR A 62 6.70 -7.22 -2.49
C THR A 62 5.90 -6.28 -1.60
N TYR A 63 4.57 -6.32 -1.69
CA TYR A 63 3.72 -5.50 -0.85
C TYR A 63 3.71 -5.95 0.62
N LEU A 64 3.69 -7.26 0.88
CA LEU A 64 3.80 -7.80 2.24
C LEU A 64 5.16 -7.46 2.86
N GLU A 65 6.24 -7.59 2.10
CA GLU A 65 7.61 -7.21 2.49
C GLU A 65 7.74 -5.71 2.78
N LEU A 66 7.04 -4.86 2.02
CA LEU A 66 7.01 -3.42 2.26
C LEU A 66 6.37 -3.09 3.62
N LEU A 67 5.31 -3.81 3.99
CA LEU A 67 4.60 -3.59 5.25
C LEU A 67 5.33 -4.20 6.45
N ASP A 68 5.87 -5.39 6.28
CA ASP A 68 6.43 -6.19 7.37
C ASP A 68 7.78 -6.79 7.01
N TYR A 69 8.75 -5.95 6.66
CA TYR A 69 10.09 -6.34 6.21
C TYR A 69 10.89 -7.23 7.17
N SER A 70 10.58 -7.20 8.47
CA SER A 70 11.24 -8.05 9.49
C SER A 70 10.38 -9.24 9.93
N HIS A 71 9.24 -9.44 9.27
CA HIS A 71 8.34 -10.57 9.48
C HIS A 71 7.91 -10.69 10.95
N LEU A 72 7.48 -9.57 11.53
CA LEU A 72 7.15 -9.42 12.94
C LEU A 72 5.66 -9.35 13.20
N PHE A 73 4.86 -8.91 12.23
CA PHE A 73 3.46 -8.56 12.44
C PHE A 73 2.53 -9.59 11.84
N PHE A 74 2.73 -9.97 10.58
CA PHE A 74 1.94 -11.02 9.97
C PHE A 74 2.31 -12.39 10.52
N THR A 75 1.36 -13.30 10.50
CA THR A 75 1.63 -14.74 10.66
C THR A 75 1.67 -15.43 9.30
N GLN A 76 2.29 -16.61 9.24
CA GLN A 76 2.28 -17.44 8.03
C GLN A 76 0.84 -17.76 7.60
N GLN A 77 -0.08 -17.97 8.55
CA GLN A 77 -1.50 -18.16 8.26
C GLN A 77 -2.13 -16.94 7.56
N ASP A 78 -1.76 -15.73 7.97
CA ASP A 78 -2.21 -14.50 7.30
C ASP A 78 -1.67 -14.43 5.87
N VAL A 79 -0.37 -14.66 5.71
CA VAL A 79 0.31 -14.64 4.40
C VAL A 79 -0.27 -15.68 3.46
N ASP A 80 -0.53 -16.89 3.93
CA ASP A 80 -1.12 -17.97 3.13
C ASP A 80 -2.56 -17.62 2.72
N ALA A 81 -3.37 -17.05 3.62
CA ALA A 81 -4.72 -16.61 3.32
C ALA A 81 -4.74 -15.47 2.28
N LEU A 82 -3.83 -14.52 2.39
CA LEU A 82 -3.68 -13.42 1.42
C LEU A 82 -3.21 -13.94 0.06
N ASN A 83 -2.27 -14.88 0.03
CA ASN A 83 -1.81 -15.52 -1.20
C ASN A 83 -2.95 -16.28 -1.89
N ALA A 84 -3.74 -17.05 -1.13
CA ALA A 84 -4.90 -17.76 -1.67
C ALA A 84 -5.96 -16.80 -2.23
N LYS A 85 -6.15 -15.64 -1.59
CA LYS A 85 -7.18 -14.66 -1.98
C LYS A 85 -6.76 -13.77 -3.16
N TYR A 86 -5.50 -13.33 -3.19
CA TYR A 86 -5.04 -12.25 -4.07
C TYR A 86 -3.81 -12.59 -4.91
N GLY A 87 -3.13 -13.71 -4.62
CA GLY A 87 -1.85 -14.06 -5.24
C GLY A 87 -1.90 -14.18 -6.77
N ASN A 88 -3.07 -14.44 -7.35
CA ASN A 88 -3.25 -14.57 -8.79
C ASN A 88 -3.92 -13.34 -9.43
N SER A 89 -4.54 -12.43 -8.67
CA SER A 89 -5.35 -11.33 -9.22
C SER A 89 -4.77 -9.94 -9.03
N ILE A 90 -3.97 -9.71 -7.98
CA ILE A 90 -3.68 -8.34 -7.48
C ILE A 90 -3.05 -7.42 -8.53
N ALA A 91 -2.21 -7.92 -9.44
CA ALA A 91 -1.64 -7.10 -10.50
C ALA A 91 -2.69 -6.69 -11.54
N GLY A 92 -3.58 -7.61 -11.91
CA GLY A 92 -4.69 -7.34 -12.82
C GLY A 92 -5.74 -6.41 -12.20
N ASP A 93 -5.98 -6.51 -10.88
CA ASP A 93 -6.91 -5.65 -10.14
C ASP A 93 -6.55 -4.17 -10.28
N VAL A 94 -5.25 -3.83 -10.36
CA VAL A 94 -4.77 -2.45 -10.62
C VAL A 94 -5.28 -1.92 -11.97
N LEU A 95 -5.25 -2.75 -13.01
CA LEU A 95 -5.73 -2.37 -14.36
C LEU A 95 -7.26 -2.21 -14.41
N LEU A 96 -7.97 -2.84 -13.48
CA LEU A 96 -9.42 -2.69 -13.31
C LEU A 96 -9.79 -1.50 -12.39
N GLY A 97 -8.80 -0.81 -11.81
CA GLY A 97 -9.03 0.22 -10.80
C GLY A 97 -9.53 -0.33 -9.47
N THR A 98 -9.40 -1.63 -9.24
CA THR A 98 -9.83 -2.28 -7.99
C THR A 98 -8.73 -2.18 -6.95
N LEU A 99 -8.90 -1.29 -5.98
CA LEU A 99 -7.94 -1.07 -4.89
C LEU A 99 -8.22 -1.92 -3.64
N LYS A 100 -9.27 -2.73 -3.67
CA LYS A 100 -9.73 -3.54 -2.54
C LYS A 100 -8.62 -4.43 -1.93
N PRO A 101 -7.78 -5.14 -2.71
CA PRO A 101 -6.70 -5.95 -2.13
C PRO A 101 -5.74 -5.12 -1.28
N ALA A 102 -5.33 -3.94 -1.77
CA ALA A 102 -4.40 -3.06 -1.06
C ALA A 102 -4.97 -2.62 0.30
N TYR A 103 -6.24 -2.18 0.32
CA TYR A 103 -6.90 -1.76 1.54
C TYR A 103 -7.06 -2.91 2.54
N GLU A 104 -7.57 -4.06 2.12
CA GLU A 104 -7.78 -5.18 3.05
C GLU A 104 -6.47 -5.73 3.63
N ILE A 105 -5.39 -5.79 2.84
CA ILE A 105 -4.07 -6.19 3.33
C ILE A 105 -3.54 -5.18 4.35
N TYR A 106 -3.67 -3.88 4.07
CA TYR A 106 -3.24 -2.84 4.99
C TYR A 106 -4.07 -2.83 6.28
N ASP A 107 -5.38 -3.02 6.19
CA ASP A 107 -6.26 -3.10 7.35
C ASP A 107 -5.89 -4.29 8.24
N LEU A 108 -5.57 -5.45 7.65
CA LEU A 108 -5.05 -6.60 8.39
C LEU A 108 -3.71 -6.28 9.05
N TYR A 109 -2.79 -5.63 8.34
CA TYR A 109 -1.51 -5.21 8.90
C TYR A 109 -1.70 -4.28 10.11
N ALA A 110 -2.49 -3.22 9.96
CA ALA A 110 -2.79 -2.26 11.02
C ALA A 110 -3.40 -2.97 12.25
N LYS A 111 -4.33 -3.90 12.02
CA LYS A 111 -4.88 -4.73 13.08
C LYS A 111 -3.81 -5.56 13.80
N ARG A 112 -2.88 -6.21 13.07
CA ARG A 112 -1.77 -6.97 13.68
C ARG A 112 -0.83 -6.08 14.48
N VAL A 113 -0.59 -4.86 14.03
CA VAL A 113 0.18 -3.85 14.78
C VAL A 113 -0.52 -3.50 16.10
N ASP A 114 -1.83 -3.23 16.06
CA ASP A 114 -2.61 -2.90 17.27
C ASP A 114 -2.64 -4.06 18.27
N GLU A 115 -2.90 -5.28 17.80
CA GLU A 115 -2.82 -6.51 18.60
C GLU A 115 -1.44 -6.66 19.25
N ARG A 116 -0.38 -6.36 18.49
CA ARG A 116 0.98 -6.44 19.00
C ARG A 116 1.27 -5.40 20.07
N VAL A 117 0.85 -4.16 19.86
CA VAL A 117 0.99 -3.09 20.88
C VAL A 117 0.27 -3.49 22.16
N ALA A 118 -0.95 -4.02 22.06
CA ALA A 118 -1.69 -4.51 23.23
C ALA A 118 -0.92 -5.63 23.96
N LYS A 119 -0.40 -6.60 23.20
CA LYS A 119 0.37 -7.72 23.77
C LYS A 119 1.66 -7.26 24.46
N VAL A 120 2.42 -6.36 23.84
CA VAL A 120 3.65 -5.82 24.44
C VAL A 120 3.35 -5.10 25.75
N LYS A 121 2.26 -4.33 25.84
CA LYS A 121 1.82 -3.71 27.10
C LYS A 121 1.50 -4.73 28.19
N GLU A 122 1.03 -5.92 27.85
CA GLU A 122 0.82 -7.01 28.80
C GLU A 122 2.14 -7.66 29.24
N LEU A 123 3.04 -7.91 28.29
CA LEU A 123 4.36 -8.49 28.57
C LEU A 123 5.19 -7.62 29.51
N LEU A 124 5.17 -6.30 29.32
CA LEU A 124 5.90 -5.34 30.15
C LEU A 124 5.42 -5.27 31.62
N LYS A 125 4.25 -5.84 31.95
CA LYS A 125 3.78 -5.94 33.34
C LYS A 125 4.41 -7.11 34.10
N GLN A 126 5.08 -8.02 33.38
CA GLN A 126 5.71 -9.21 33.95
C GLN A 126 7.20 -8.95 34.16
N PRO A 127 7.82 -9.54 35.19
CA PRO A 127 9.27 -9.44 35.37
C PRO A 127 9.98 -10.11 34.19
N ILE A 128 11.04 -9.47 33.71
CA ILE A 128 11.87 -9.98 32.61
C ILE A 128 13.12 -10.59 33.21
N ASP A 129 13.40 -11.83 32.81
CA ASP A 129 14.57 -12.57 33.26
C ASP A 129 15.72 -12.41 32.24
N PHE A 130 16.77 -11.70 32.66
CA PHE A 130 17.99 -11.51 31.87
C PHE A 130 19.03 -12.62 32.08
N LYS A 131 18.77 -13.62 32.94
CA LYS A 131 19.71 -14.71 33.23
C LYS A 131 19.58 -15.90 32.28
N SER A 132 18.68 -15.84 31.30
CA SER A 132 18.47 -16.94 30.36
C SER A 132 19.53 -16.96 29.25
N ASP A 133 19.92 -18.15 28.79
CA ASP A 133 20.81 -18.34 27.63
C ASP A 133 20.06 -18.23 26.27
N THR A 134 18.89 -17.58 26.25
CA THR A 134 18.05 -17.46 25.06
C THR A 134 18.72 -16.54 24.04
N THR A 135 18.79 -16.99 22.79
CA THR A 135 19.28 -16.17 21.68
C THR A 135 18.11 -15.64 20.86
N ILE A 136 18.31 -14.47 20.25
CA ILE A 136 17.33 -13.88 19.34
C ILE A 136 18.00 -13.51 18.02
N GLU A 137 17.22 -13.61 16.94
CA GLU A 137 17.65 -13.16 15.62
C GLU A 137 17.26 -11.70 15.42
N LEU A 138 18.25 -10.80 15.33
CA LEU A 138 18.00 -9.36 15.15
C LEU A 138 17.59 -9.01 13.70
N SER A 139 18.22 -9.65 12.72
CA SER A 139 17.96 -9.39 11.30
C SER A 139 17.09 -10.49 10.71
N ARG A 140 15.78 -10.23 10.64
CA ARG A 140 14.78 -11.24 10.23
C ARG A 140 14.27 -11.13 8.80
N GLN A 141 14.94 -10.35 7.96
CA GLN A 141 14.54 -10.08 6.57
C GLN A 141 14.46 -11.33 5.69
N LYS A 142 15.08 -12.44 6.11
CA LYS A 142 15.08 -13.72 5.39
C LYS A 142 14.42 -14.84 6.19
N SER A 143 13.93 -14.53 7.38
CA SER A 143 13.28 -15.50 8.26
C SER A 143 11.87 -15.76 7.75
N ALA A 144 11.28 -16.90 8.09
CA ALA A 144 9.85 -17.09 7.83
C ALA A 144 9.01 -16.16 8.72
N TRP A 145 7.80 -15.82 8.26
CA TRP A 145 6.78 -15.29 9.16
C TRP A 145 6.49 -16.31 10.27
N PRO A 146 6.22 -15.84 11.49
CA PRO A 146 5.83 -16.74 12.58
C PRO A 146 4.60 -17.56 12.15
N LYS A 147 4.61 -18.86 12.39
CA LYS A 147 3.54 -19.78 11.99
C LYS A 147 2.17 -19.34 12.49
N ASP A 148 2.13 -18.83 13.72
CA ASP A 148 0.92 -18.45 14.42
C ASP A 148 1.19 -17.36 15.47
N GLN A 149 0.14 -16.96 16.19
CA GLN A 149 0.21 -15.91 17.21
C GLN A 149 1.09 -16.30 18.41
N ALA A 150 1.17 -17.59 18.76
CA ALA A 150 1.99 -18.03 19.88
C ALA A 150 3.48 -17.90 19.54
N GLU A 151 3.88 -18.26 18.31
CA GLU A 151 5.24 -18.04 17.84
C GLU A 151 5.57 -16.55 17.71
N ALA A 152 4.63 -15.75 17.20
CA ALA A 152 4.79 -14.30 17.14
C ALA A 152 4.97 -13.68 18.54
N ASP A 153 4.25 -14.17 19.54
CA ASP A 153 4.40 -13.74 20.93
C ASP A 153 5.78 -14.05 21.52
N GLN A 154 6.33 -15.24 21.24
CA GLN A 154 7.69 -15.58 21.69
C GLN A 154 8.74 -14.70 21.00
N LEU A 155 8.58 -14.46 19.70
CA LEU A 155 9.45 -13.60 18.93
C LEU A 155 9.51 -12.19 19.52
N TRP A 156 8.35 -11.60 19.79
CA TRP A 156 8.27 -10.27 20.38
C TRP A 156 8.76 -10.22 21.82
N ARG A 157 8.53 -11.27 22.61
CA ARG A 157 9.11 -11.39 23.95
C ARG A 157 10.64 -11.32 23.87
N GLY A 158 11.26 -12.07 22.97
CA GLY A 158 12.71 -12.04 22.76
C GLY A 158 13.19 -10.65 22.36
N ARG A 159 12.50 -10.00 21.41
CA ARG A 159 12.83 -8.64 20.95
C ARG A 159 12.80 -7.62 22.10
N ILE A 160 11.71 -7.59 22.88
CA ILE A 160 11.54 -6.67 24.00
C ILE A 160 12.57 -6.93 25.10
N THR A 161 12.85 -8.21 25.41
CA THR A 161 13.91 -8.57 26.35
C THR A 161 15.26 -8.01 25.90
N ASN A 162 15.59 -8.12 24.61
CA ASN A 162 16.83 -7.53 24.09
C ASN A 162 16.82 -6.00 24.15
N GLU A 163 15.74 -5.34 23.75
CA GLU A 163 15.66 -3.87 23.83
C GLU A 163 15.87 -3.37 25.27
N LEU A 164 15.27 -4.03 26.25
CA LEU A 164 15.45 -3.68 27.67
C LEU A 164 16.83 -4.07 28.22
N LEU A 165 17.42 -5.17 27.74
CA LEU A 165 18.79 -5.53 28.11
C LEU A 165 19.78 -4.49 27.60
N GLN A 166 19.61 -4.00 26.37
CA GLN A 166 20.48 -2.94 25.82
C GLN A 166 20.38 -1.64 26.63
N GLU A 167 19.17 -1.26 27.05
CA GLU A 167 18.98 -0.10 27.93
C GLU A 167 19.65 -0.31 29.30
N HIS A 168 19.51 -1.51 29.89
CA HIS A 168 20.15 -1.81 31.17
C HIS A 168 21.69 -1.80 31.11
N LEU A 169 22.27 -2.11 29.94
CA LEU A 169 23.72 -2.09 29.72
C LEU A 169 24.26 -0.71 29.34
N SER A 170 23.41 0.24 28.97
CA SER A 170 23.80 1.59 28.56
C SER A 170 23.86 2.58 29.73
N GLU A 171 23.20 2.26 30.85
CA GLU A 171 23.33 2.93 32.15
C GLU A 171 24.66 2.63 32.86
#